data_AF-A0A5C7WZR7-F1
#
_entry.id   AF-A0A5C7WZR7-F1
#
_cell.length_a   1.000
_cell.length_b   1.000
_cell.length_c   1.000
_cell.angle_alpha   90.00
_cell.angle_beta   90.00
_cell.angle_gamma   90.00
#
_symmetry.space_group_name_H-M   'P 1'
#
loop_
_entity.id
_entity.type
_entity.pdbx_description
1 polymer ?
#
loop_
_entity_poly.entity_id
_entity_poly.type
_entity_poly.pdbx_seq_one_letter_code
_entity_poly.pdbx_strand_id
1 'polypeptide(L)' 'FSSLKKERVKRKIYASREEAKSEIFEYIEVFYNRKRRHSHLNQLSPMEFEKLQIGT' A
#
# COMPACT_ATOMS: atom_id res chain seq x y z
N PHE A 1 -6.47 -5.93 -2.76
CA PHE A 1 -6.60 -5.43 -1.37
C PHE A 1 -6.68 -6.51 -0.27
N SER A 2 -6.61 -7.81 -0.58
CA SER A 2 -6.58 -8.87 0.46
C SER A 2 -5.40 -8.72 1.43
N SER A 3 -4.22 -8.31 0.93
CA SER A 3 -3.02 -8.05 1.72
C SER A 3 -3.22 -7.02 2.82
N LEU A 4 -3.82 -5.85 2.51
CA LEU A 4 -4.10 -4.81 3.50
C LEU A 4 -4.95 -5.35 4.66
N LYS A 5 -6.04 -6.07 4.32
CA LYS A 5 -6.93 -6.66 5.33
C LYS A 5 -6.17 -7.66 6.21
N LYS A 6 -5.30 -8.48 5.63
CA LYS A 6 -4.51 -9.50 6.36
C LYS A 6 -3.40 -8.89 7.22
N GLU A 7 -2.69 -7.89 6.70
CA GLU A 7 -1.47 -7.33 7.29
C GLU A 7 -1.77 -6.23 8.32
N ARG A 8 -2.81 -5.40 8.11
CA ARG A 8 -3.12 -4.23 8.94
C ARG A 8 -4.44 -4.31 9.70
N VAL A 9 -5.49 -4.89 9.10
CA VAL A 9 -6.84 -4.85 9.70
C VAL A 9 -7.13 -6.05 10.59
N LYS A 10 -6.82 -7.27 10.14
CA LYS A 10 -7.18 -8.51 10.87
C LYS A 10 -6.40 -8.71 12.17
N ARG A 11 -5.24 -8.07 12.32
CA ARG A 11 -4.33 -8.25 13.46
C ARG A 11 -4.34 -7.10 14.46
N LYS A 12 -5.21 -6.10 14.26
CA LYS A 12 -5.25 -4.89 15.09
C LYS A 12 -6.70 -4.48 15.35
N ILE A 13 -7.01 -4.15 16.59
CA ILE A 13 -8.22 -3.42 16.95
C ILE A 13 -7.81 -1.96 17.09
N TYR A 14 -8.49 -1.08 16.36
CA TYR A 14 -8.23 0.36 16.38
C TYR A 14 -9.07 1.02 17.48
N ALA A 15 -8.48 1.97 18.20
CA ALA A 15 -9.18 2.69 19.25
C ALA A 15 -10.19 3.70 18.67
N SER A 16 -9.91 4.23 17.47
CA SER A 16 -10.78 5.16 16.77
C SER A 16 -10.76 4.96 15.26
N ARG A 17 -11.75 5.54 14.57
CA ARG A 17 -11.81 5.51 13.11
C ARG A 17 -10.69 6.35 12.49
N GLU A 18 -10.30 7.42 13.17
CA GLU A 18 -9.24 8.34 12.78
C GLU A 18 -7.89 7.63 12.79
N GLU A 19 -7.61 6.85 13.84
CA GLU A 19 -6.41 6.01 13.90
C GLU A 19 -6.36 5.02 12.74
N ALA A 20 -7.46 4.31 12.49
CA ALA A 20 -7.56 3.36 11.38
C ALA A 20 -7.33 4.03 10.02
N LYS A 21 -7.90 5.21 9.80
CA LYS A 21 -7.70 5.98 8.57
C LYS A 21 -6.24 6.37 8.36
N SER A 22 -5.59 6.92 9.38
CA SER A 22 -4.19 7.35 9.30
C SER A 22 -3.26 6.18 8.97
N GLU A 23 -3.42 5.04 9.65
CA GLU A 23 -2.57 3.87 9.40
C GLU A 23 -2.84 3.24 8.02
N ILE A 24 -4.11 3.17 7.59
CA ILE A 24 -4.46 2.68 6.25
C ILE A 24 -3.89 3.61 5.17
N PHE A 25 -3.98 4.93 5.38
CA PHE A 25 -3.43 5.91 4.45
C PHE A 25 -1.92 5.77 4.33
N GLU A 26 -1.20 5.70 5.45
CA GLU A 26 0.25 5.47 5.44
C GLU A 26 0.61 4.15 4.75
N TYR A 27 -0.14 3.08 5.02
CA TYR A 27 0.07 1.81 4.34
C TYR A 27 -0.10 1.94 2.82
N ILE A 28 -1.11 2.66 2.33
CA ILE A 28 -1.35 2.81 0.89
C ILE A 28 -0.27 3.69 0.26
N GLU A 29 -0.05 4.89 0.79
CA GLU A 29 0.82 5.89 0.17
C GLU A 29 2.30 5.59 0.31
N VAL A 30 2.73 5.16 1.50
CA VAL A 30 4.16 5.03 1.82
C VAL A 30 4.66 3.62 1.55
N PHE A 31 3.83 2.60 1.78
CA PHE A 31 4.24 1.22 1.59
C PHE A 31 3.73 0.62 0.28
N TYR A 32 2.42 0.59 0.06
CA TYR A 32 1.84 -0.09 -1.10
C TYR A 32 2.27 0.57 -2.41
N ASN A 33 2.01 1.87 -2.58
CA ASN A 33 2.29 2.57 -3.83
C ASN A 33 3.79 2.76 -4.09
N ARG A 34 4.58 3.03 -3.04
CA ARG A 34 6.01 3.40 -3.18
C ARG A 34 7.01 2.27 -3.02
N LYS A 35 6.67 1.19 -2.30
CA LYS A 35 7.65 0.17 -1.87
C LYS A 35 7.23 -1.27 -2.16
N ARG A 36 5.93 -1.57 -2.21
CA ARG A 36 5.46 -2.96 -2.36
C ARG A 36 5.72 -3.42 -3.78
N ARG A 37 6.52 -4.47 -3.92
CA ARG A 37 6.83 -5.10 -5.21
C ARG A 37 5.69 -6.02 -5.64
N HIS A 38 5.32 -5.94 -6.92
CA HIS A 38 4.29 -6.79 -7.51
C HIS A 38 4.88 -7.66 -8.62
N SER A 39 4.69 -8.97 -8.55
CA SER A 39 5.19 -9.92 -9.56
C SER A 39 4.62 -9.64 -10.96
N HIS A 40 3.37 -9.20 -11.03
CA HIS A 40 2.74 -8.79 -12.29
C HIS A 40 3.30 -7.46 -12.85
N LEU A 41 4.01 -6.66 -12.03
CA LEU A 41 4.67 -5.42 -12.45
C LEU A 41 6.20 -5.63 -12.59
N ASN A 42 6.65 -6.83 -12.99
CA ASN A 42 8.08 -7.15 -13.08
C ASN A 42 8.86 -6.89 -11.77
N GLN A 43 8.21 -7.14 -10.64
CA GLN A 43 8.75 -6.87 -9.31
C GLN A 43 9.00 -5.38 -9.01
N LEU A 44 8.37 -4.46 -9.73
CA LEU A 44 8.36 -3.03 -9.42
C LEU A 44 7.23 -2.68 -8.45
N SER A 45 7.38 -1.55 -7.77
CA SER A 45 6.26 -0.90 -7.08
C SER A 45 5.31 -0.22 -8.07
N PRO A 46 4.04 0.03 -7.69
CA PRO A 46 3.10 0.75 -8.53
C PRO A 46 3.64 2.10 -9.02
N MET A 47 4.26 2.89 -8.13
CA MET A 47 4.84 4.19 -8.50
C MET A 47 6.02 4.05 -9.47
N GLU A 48 6.90 3.08 -9.28
CA GLU A 48 8.01 2.84 -10.22
C GLU A 48 7.48 2.40 -11.59
N PHE A 49 6.48 1.53 -11.61
CA PHE A 49 5.82 1.11 -12.84
C PHE A 49 5.18 2.30 -13.57
N GLU A 50 4.44 3.15 -12.87
CA GLU A 50 3.83 4.35 -13.45
C GLU A 50 4.88 5.33 -14.02
N LYS A 51 6.00 5.55 -13.32
CA LYS A 51 7.11 6.39 -13.83
C LYS A 51 7.66 5.88 -15.16
N LEU A 52 7.82 4.56 -15.29
CA LEU A 52 8.29 3.95 -16.54
C LEU A 52 7.25 4.05 -17.67
N GLN A 53 5.95 4.09 -17.35
CA GLN A 53 4.87 4.23 -18.34
C GLN A 53 4.65 5.68 -18.79
N ILE A 54 4.79 6.65 -17.87
CA ILE A 54 4.49 8.06 -18.13
C ILE A 54 5.73 8.80 -18.65
N GLY A 55 6.94 8.23 -18.52
CA GLY A 55 8.17 8.80 -19.08
C GLY A 55 8.57 10.14 -18.45
N THR A 56 8.21 10.37 -17.18
CA THR A 56 8.61 11.54 -16.38
C THR A 56 9.63 11.18 -15.33
#